data_AF-A0A979FGF3-F1
#
_entry.id   AF-A0A979FGF3-F1
#
_cell.length_a   1.000
_cell.length_b   1.000
_cell.length_c   1.000
_cell.angle_alpha   90.00
_cell.angle_beta   90.00
_cell.angle_gamma   90.00
#
_symmetry.space_group_name_H-M   'P 1'
#
loop_
_entity.id
_entity.type
_entity.pdbx_description
1 polymer ?
#
loop_
_entity_poly.entity_id
_entity_poly.type
_entity_poly.pdbx_seq_one_letter_code
_entity_poly.pdbx_strand_id
1 'polypeptide(L)'
;MGCITDTVAKTFLISFNVVVAGAGLIVLSLASVIDSTLSRYGHDIPQEPHDVCIGLISASTFIVCLGAFGVVISCCCGNKLFLYTYFVLGVILVVITLVFAGMGAANINNEKYKNDIRAQMQNDTENYNFEKQGEYEASIDQIYQLNLCCGVDYYNISYPDGELPAGCCKIYVPGKVCTADRENIYTQGCWVMFSSVVSDMAVATVNFAIFFGVLLFALLTSTCLCVNYTN
;
A
#
# COMPACT_ATOMS: atom_id res chain seq x y z
N MET A 1 8.63 -45.99 -12.64
CA MET A 1 9.69 -44.97 -12.42
C MET A 1 9.21 -43.82 -11.52
N GLY A 2 8.29 -44.07 -10.58
CA GLY A 2 7.27 -43.06 -10.22
C GLY A 2 7.22 -42.55 -8.76
N CYS A 3 8.16 -42.89 -7.88
CA CYS A 3 8.09 -42.43 -6.47
C CYS A 3 9.01 -41.25 -6.16
N ILE A 4 10.23 -41.21 -6.71
CA ILE A 4 11.19 -40.13 -6.44
C ILE A 4 10.75 -38.84 -7.14
N THR A 5 10.36 -38.92 -8.41
CA THR A 5 9.93 -37.76 -9.21
C THR A 5 8.66 -37.12 -8.65
N ASP A 6 7.70 -37.93 -8.16
CA ASP A 6 6.46 -37.44 -7.54
C ASP A 6 6.71 -36.79 -6.18
N THR A 7 7.62 -37.35 -5.37
CA THR A 7 7.99 -36.77 -4.07
C THR A 7 8.72 -35.45 -4.25
N VAL A 8 9.68 -35.37 -5.18
CA VAL A 8 10.42 -34.13 -5.48
C VAL A 8 9.48 -33.03 -6.00
N ALA A 9 8.55 -33.37 -6.90
CA ALA A 9 7.56 -32.44 -7.42
C ALA A 9 6.64 -31.88 -6.32
N LYS A 10 6.15 -32.75 -5.42
CA LYS A 10 5.32 -32.34 -4.28
C LYS A 10 6.06 -31.43 -3.30
N THR A 11 7.29 -31.79 -2.92
CA THR A 11 8.10 -30.95 -2.03
C THR A 11 8.37 -29.59 -2.66
N PHE A 12 8.70 -29.55 -3.96
CA PHE A 12 8.91 -28.30 -4.68
C PHE A 12 7.66 -27.41 -4.71
N LEU A 13 6.49 -27.99 -5.03
CA LEU A 13 5.20 -27.28 -5.04
C LEU A 13 4.85 -26.71 -3.66
N ILE A 14 5.05 -27.47 -2.59
CA ILE A 14 4.81 -27.02 -1.21
C ILE A 14 5.75 -25.86 -0.87
N SER A 15 7.05 -26.00 -1.12
CA SER A 15 8.02 -24.93 -0.86
C SER A 15 7.69 -23.65 -1.61
N PHE A 16 7.33 -23.75 -2.88
CA PHE A 16 6.92 -22.58 -3.67
C PHE A 16 5.64 -21.93 -3.15
N ASN A 17 4.63 -22.72 -2.77
CA ASN A 17 3.39 -22.19 -2.19
C ASN A 17 3.65 -21.42 -0.88
N VAL A 18 4.56 -21.93 -0.04
CA VAL A 18 4.97 -21.23 1.20
C VAL A 18 5.69 -19.93 0.88
N VAL A 19 6.63 -19.93 -0.08
CA VAL A 19 7.33 -18.71 -0.52
C VAL A 19 6.35 -17.69 -1.07
N VAL A 20 5.39 -18.14 -1.88
CA VAL A 20 4.34 -17.30 -2.47
C VAL A 20 3.43 -16.70 -1.40
N ALA A 21 3.00 -17.50 -0.42
CA ALA A 21 2.20 -16.99 0.70
C ALA A 21 2.98 -15.97 1.53
N GLY A 22 4.27 -16.22 1.80
CA GLY A 22 5.14 -15.28 2.48
C GLY A 22 5.31 -13.96 1.73
N ALA A 23 5.54 -14.02 0.42
CA ALA A 23 5.63 -12.83 -0.42
C ALA A 23 4.30 -12.06 -0.48
N GLY A 24 3.16 -12.76 -0.57
CA GLY A 24 1.83 -12.16 -0.49
C GLY A 24 1.59 -11.41 0.81
N LEU A 25 2.07 -11.92 1.96
CA LEU A 25 2.00 -11.22 3.24
C LEU A 25 2.85 -9.93 3.26
N ILE A 26 4.00 -9.93 2.60
CA ILE A 26 4.85 -8.73 2.50
C ILE A 26 4.12 -7.65 1.67
N VAL A 27 3.59 -8.00 0.50
CA VAL A 27 2.85 -7.04 -0.34
C VAL A 27 1.60 -6.54 0.39
N LEU A 28 0.87 -7.43 1.05
CA LEU A 28 -0.30 -7.09 1.86
C LEU A 28 0.05 -6.05 2.93
N SER A 29 1.11 -6.29 3.70
CA SER A 29 1.50 -5.39 4.79
C SER A 29 1.96 -4.03 4.28
N LEU A 30 2.81 -3.98 3.23
CA LEU A 30 3.25 -2.71 2.66
C LEU A 30 2.07 -1.92 2.06
N ALA A 31 1.19 -2.57 1.29
CA ALA A 31 0.02 -1.92 0.71
C ALA A 31 -0.93 -1.37 1.77
N SER A 32 -1.15 -2.10 2.87
CA SER A 32 -1.96 -1.62 4.01
C SER A 32 -1.31 -0.42 4.74
N VAL A 33 0.01 -0.41 4.90
CA VAL A 33 0.70 0.74 5.50
C VAL A 33 0.59 1.97 4.60
N ILE A 34 0.73 1.82 3.29
CA ILE A 34 0.55 2.93 2.33
C ILE A 34 -0.89 3.44 2.36
N ASP A 35 -1.89 2.56 2.27
CA ASP A 35 -3.31 2.94 2.29
C ASP A 35 -3.71 3.66 3.59
N SER A 36 -3.26 3.14 4.73
CA SER A 36 -3.49 3.79 6.02
C SER A 36 -2.76 5.13 6.14
N THR A 37 -1.59 5.29 5.50
CA THR A 37 -0.89 6.57 5.44
C THR A 37 -1.67 7.56 4.59
N LEU A 38 -2.09 7.18 3.38
CA LEU A 38 -2.91 8.00 2.50
C LEU A 38 -4.19 8.47 3.20
N SER A 39 -4.85 7.57 3.95
CA SER A 39 -6.10 7.85 4.65
C SER A 39 -5.96 8.93 5.73
N ARG A 40 -4.76 9.10 6.31
CA ARG A 40 -4.49 10.15 7.31
C ARG A 40 -4.38 11.54 6.71
N TYR A 41 -4.18 11.66 5.41
CA TYR A 41 -4.18 12.93 4.68
C TYR A 41 -5.57 13.26 4.11
N GLY A 42 -6.56 12.39 4.30
CA GLY A 42 -7.96 12.70 4.06
C GLY A 42 -8.23 13.19 2.64
N HIS A 43 -8.80 14.38 2.52
CA HIS A 43 -9.20 14.98 1.24
C HIS A 43 -8.04 15.55 0.42
N ASP A 44 -6.81 15.59 0.96
CA ASP A 44 -5.61 16.01 0.20
C ASP A 44 -5.22 15.00 -0.88
N ILE A 45 -5.63 13.74 -0.69
CA ILE A 45 -5.22 12.63 -1.54
C ILE A 45 -6.39 12.24 -2.44
N PRO A 46 -6.20 12.16 -3.77
CA PRO A 46 -7.23 11.67 -4.68
C PRO A 46 -7.59 10.20 -4.38
N GLN A 47 -8.74 9.74 -4.83
CA GLN A 47 -9.21 8.37 -4.53
C GLN A 47 -8.45 7.27 -5.31
N GLU A 48 -7.92 7.58 -6.49
CA GLU A 48 -7.18 6.64 -7.34
C GLU A 48 -6.06 5.82 -6.65
N PRO A 49 -5.15 6.40 -5.85
CA PRO A 49 -4.14 5.64 -5.09
C PRO A 49 -4.75 4.66 -4.08
N HIS A 50 -5.86 5.02 -3.45
CA HIS A 50 -6.57 4.15 -2.51
C HIS A 50 -7.12 2.95 -3.24
N ASP A 51 -7.77 3.15 -4.40
CA ASP A 51 -8.31 2.07 -5.21
C ASP A 51 -7.21 1.09 -5.64
N VAL A 52 -6.01 1.60 -6.00
CA VAL A 52 -4.84 0.76 -6.29
C VAL A 52 -4.39 -0.04 -5.08
N CYS A 53 -4.26 0.59 -3.90
CA CYS A 53 -3.83 -0.09 -2.68
C CYS A 53 -4.85 -1.13 -2.22
N ILE A 54 -6.15 -0.82 -2.25
CA ILE A 54 -7.25 -1.74 -1.92
C ILE A 54 -7.25 -2.93 -2.89
N GLY A 55 -7.03 -2.68 -4.19
CA GLY A 55 -6.83 -3.73 -5.20
C GLY A 55 -5.68 -4.67 -4.85
N LEU A 56 -4.52 -4.13 -4.49
CA LEU A 56 -3.35 -4.90 -4.06
C LEU A 56 -3.58 -5.69 -2.76
N ILE A 57 -4.25 -5.08 -1.77
CA ILE A 57 -4.60 -5.71 -0.48
C ILE A 57 -5.53 -6.90 -0.71
N SER A 58 -6.59 -6.70 -1.50
CA SER A 58 -7.54 -7.76 -1.81
C SER A 58 -6.88 -8.91 -2.57
N ALA A 59 -6.15 -8.63 -3.65
CA ALA A 59 -5.44 -9.64 -4.42
C ALA A 59 -4.44 -10.43 -3.56
N SER A 60 -3.63 -9.73 -2.75
CA SER A 60 -2.63 -10.34 -1.86
C SER A 60 -3.29 -11.24 -0.80
N THR A 61 -4.45 -10.84 -0.28
CA THR A 61 -5.21 -11.68 0.67
C THR A 61 -5.66 -12.98 0.01
N PHE A 62 -6.21 -12.92 -1.20
CA PHE A 62 -6.60 -14.12 -1.95
C PHE A 62 -5.40 -15.01 -2.27
N ILE A 63 -4.26 -14.42 -2.60
CA ILE A 63 -3.00 -15.14 -2.84
C ILE A 63 -2.53 -15.91 -1.61
N VAL A 64 -2.56 -15.29 -0.42
CA VAL A 64 -2.15 -15.94 0.83
C VAL A 64 -3.05 -17.13 1.11
N CYS A 65 -4.37 -16.96 0.94
CA CYS A 65 -5.34 -18.05 1.05
C CYS A 65 -5.05 -19.17 0.03
N LEU A 66 -4.79 -18.83 -1.24
CA LEU A 66 -4.45 -19.83 -2.26
C LEU A 66 -3.15 -20.55 -1.93
N GLY A 67 -2.11 -19.86 -1.43
CA GLY A 67 -0.87 -20.50 -1.01
C GLY A 67 -1.10 -21.54 0.09
N ALA A 68 -1.92 -21.20 1.10
CA ALA A 68 -2.31 -22.14 2.15
C ALA A 68 -3.10 -23.34 1.59
N PHE A 69 -4.09 -23.09 0.72
CA PHE A 69 -4.83 -24.16 0.06
C PHE A 69 -3.93 -25.03 -0.84
N GLY A 70 -2.97 -24.43 -1.54
CA GLY A 70 -2.02 -25.13 -2.39
C GLY A 70 -1.13 -26.11 -1.62
N VAL A 71 -0.72 -25.76 -0.39
CA VAL A 71 -0.02 -26.68 0.51
C VAL A 71 -0.92 -27.86 0.89
N VAL A 72 -2.18 -27.61 1.26
CA VAL A 72 -3.13 -28.67 1.64
C VAL A 72 -3.44 -29.60 0.46
N ILE A 73 -3.68 -29.04 -0.74
CA ILE A 73 -3.93 -29.81 -1.96
C ILE A 73 -2.71 -30.68 -2.29
N SER A 74 -1.51 -30.09 -2.27
CA SER A 74 -0.27 -30.80 -2.60
C SER A 74 0.07 -31.92 -1.60
N CYS A 75 -0.30 -31.74 -0.33
CA CYS A 75 -0.01 -32.71 0.74
C CYS A 75 -1.06 -33.83 0.84
N CYS A 76 -2.35 -33.51 0.64
CA CYS A 76 -3.47 -34.39 1.00
C CYS A 76 -4.35 -34.81 -0.18
N CYS A 77 -4.37 -34.07 -1.29
CA CYS A 77 -5.34 -34.25 -2.36
C CYS A 77 -4.66 -34.20 -3.74
N GLY A 78 -4.10 -35.32 -4.19
CA GLY A 78 -3.56 -35.49 -5.55
C GLY A 78 -4.62 -35.53 -6.66
N ASN A 79 -5.75 -34.86 -6.49
CA ASN A 79 -6.85 -34.86 -7.45
C ASN A 79 -6.61 -33.81 -8.55
N LYS A 80 -6.54 -34.27 -9.81
CA LYS A 80 -6.30 -33.43 -10.99
C LYS A 80 -7.26 -32.24 -11.09
N LEU A 81 -8.52 -32.40 -10.68
CA LEU A 81 -9.51 -31.31 -10.73
C LEU A 81 -9.14 -30.13 -9.83
N PHE A 82 -8.65 -30.41 -8.61
CA PHE A 82 -8.24 -29.37 -7.65
C PHE A 82 -6.96 -28.66 -8.11
N LEU A 83 -6.04 -29.37 -8.78
CA LEU A 83 -4.86 -28.74 -9.37
C LEU A 83 -5.24 -27.80 -10.53
N TYR A 84 -6.21 -28.18 -11.35
CA TYR A 84 -6.73 -27.34 -12.44
C TYR A 84 -7.41 -26.06 -11.92
N THR A 85 -8.27 -26.17 -10.92
CA THR A 85 -8.94 -24.98 -10.34
C THR A 85 -7.94 -24.05 -9.67
N TYR A 86 -6.97 -24.62 -8.94
CA TYR A 86 -5.86 -23.87 -8.36
C TYR A 86 -5.06 -23.10 -9.42
N PHE A 87 -4.74 -23.76 -10.55
CA PHE A 87 -4.02 -23.13 -11.65
C PHE A 87 -4.81 -21.97 -12.27
N VAL A 88 -6.09 -22.17 -12.60
CA VAL A 88 -6.93 -21.13 -13.22
C VAL A 88 -7.10 -19.93 -12.29
N LEU A 89 -7.38 -20.16 -11.01
CA LEU A 89 -7.50 -19.08 -10.01
C LEU A 89 -6.17 -18.34 -9.84
N GLY A 90 -5.05 -19.05 -9.81
CA GLY A 90 -3.72 -18.46 -9.72
C GLY A 90 -3.41 -17.56 -10.92
N VAL A 91 -3.70 -17.99 -12.16
CA VAL A 91 -3.51 -17.16 -13.36
C VAL A 91 -4.32 -15.86 -13.28
N ILE A 92 -5.59 -15.95 -12.90
CA ILE A 92 -6.45 -14.77 -12.77
C ILE A 92 -5.88 -13.79 -11.75
N LEU A 93 -5.44 -14.27 -10.60
CA LEU A 93 -4.85 -13.42 -9.56
C LEU A 93 -3.52 -12.79 -9.99
N VAL A 94 -2.68 -13.50 -10.76
CA VAL A 94 -1.46 -12.91 -11.33
C VAL A 94 -1.80 -11.72 -12.21
N VAL A 95 -2.77 -11.89 -13.11
CA VAL A 95 -3.18 -10.81 -14.02
C VAL A 95 -3.70 -9.61 -13.22
N ILE A 96 -4.58 -9.84 -12.24
CA ILE A 96 -5.10 -8.77 -11.38
C ILE A 96 -3.98 -8.05 -10.63
N THR A 97 -3.06 -8.80 -10.01
CA THR A 97 -1.96 -8.24 -9.23
C THR A 97 -1.02 -7.41 -10.12
N LEU A 98 -0.69 -7.91 -11.32
CA LEU A 98 0.16 -7.18 -12.27
C LEU A 98 -0.51 -5.92 -12.82
N VAL A 99 -1.83 -5.94 -13.03
CA VAL A 99 -2.58 -4.74 -13.45
C VAL A 99 -2.51 -3.67 -12.36
N PHE A 100 -2.83 -4.00 -11.11
CA PHE A 100 -2.75 -3.03 -10.01
C PHE A 100 -1.32 -2.57 -9.74
N ALA A 101 -0.33 -3.47 -9.79
CA ALA A 101 1.08 -3.10 -9.66
C ALA A 101 1.53 -2.17 -10.79
N GLY A 102 1.09 -2.41 -12.02
CA GLY A 102 1.37 -1.56 -13.17
C GLY A 102 0.72 -0.17 -13.06
N MET A 103 -0.52 -0.10 -12.59
CA MET A 103 -1.19 1.17 -12.27
C MET A 103 -0.44 1.94 -11.19
N GLY A 104 -0.05 1.26 -10.11
CA GLY A 104 0.78 1.85 -9.05
C GLY A 104 2.12 2.38 -9.59
N ALA A 105 2.81 1.60 -10.42
CA ALA A 105 4.08 2.00 -11.04
C ALA A 105 3.95 3.27 -11.88
N ALA A 106 2.87 3.40 -12.64
CA ALA A 106 2.61 4.58 -13.46
C ALA A 106 2.34 5.83 -12.61
N ASN A 107 1.69 5.67 -11.45
CA ASN A 107 1.30 6.78 -10.59
C ASN A 107 2.43 7.28 -9.67
N ILE A 108 3.27 6.39 -9.13
CA ILE A 108 4.33 6.74 -8.15
C ILE A 108 5.37 7.72 -8.73
N ASN A 109 5.70 7.56 -10.02
CA ASN A 109 6.68 8.43 -10.70
C ASN A 109 6.03 9.62 -11.42
N ASN A 110 4.71 9.78 -11.32
CA ASN A 110 4.02 10.83 -12.01
C ASN A 110 4.21 12.17 -11.26
N GLU A 111 5.05 13.05 -11.81
CA GLU A 111 5.26 14.39 -11.23
C GLU A 111 3.97 15.19 -11.16
N LYS A 112 3.06 15.01 -12.13
CA LYS A 112 1.76 15.68 -12.12
C LYS A 112 0.98 15.31 -10.85
N TYR A 113 0.96 14.03 -10.51
CA TYR A 113 0.27 13.52 -9.34
C TYR A 113 0.86 14.08 -8.03
N LYS A 114 2.19 14.14 -7.93
CA LYS A 114 2.89 14.76 -6.80
C LYS A 114 2.56 16.25 -6.68
N ASN A 115 2.51 16.96 -7.80
CA ASN A 115 2.17 18.38 -7.85
C ASN A 115 0.71 18.64 -7.48
N ASP A 116 -0.22 17.79 -7.93
CA ASP A 116 -1.64 17.92 -7.63
C ASP A 116 -1.91 17.77 -6.12
N ILE A 117 -1.32 16.76 -5.46
CA ILE A 117 -1.41 16.60 -3.99
C ILE A 117 -0.80 17.80 -3.28
N ARG A 118 0.40 18.22 -3.69
CA ARG A 118 1.07 19.35 -3.06
C ARG A 118 0.27 20.65 -3.22
N ALA A 119 -0.34 20.86 -4.38
CA ALA A 119 -1.21 22.01 -4.65
C ALA A 119 -2.47 21.97 -3.78
N GLN A 120 -3.04 20.78 -3.53
CA GLN A 120 -4.17 20.63 -2.61
C GLN A 120 -3.77 20.98 -1.17
N MET A 121 -2.62 20.49 -0.69
CA MET A 121 -2.08 20.86 0.63
C MET A 121 -1.78 22.37 0.75
N GLN A 122 -1.33 23.00 -0.35
CA GLN A 122 -1.12 24.45 -0.41
C GLN A 122 -2.45 25.21 -0.34
N ASN A 123 -3.45 24.76 -1.09
CA ASN A 123 -4.79 25.33 -1.08
C ASN A 123 -5.42 25.24 0.32
N ASP A 124 -5.18 24.13 1.03
CA ASP A 124 -5.61 23.97 2.43
C ASP A 124 -4.92 24.94 3.38
N THR A 125 -3.62 25.18 3.18
CA THR A 125 -2.87 26.16 3.94
C THR A 125 -3.41 27.58 3.70
N GLU A 126 -3.68 27.93 2.44
CA GLU A 126 -4.12 29.27 2.02
C GLU A 126 -5.56 29.59 2.43
N ASN A 127 -6.45 28.60 2.45
CA ASN A 127 -7.87 28.79 2.81
C ASN A 127 -8.18 28.56 4.28
N TYR A 128 -7.18 28.19 5.10
CA TYR A 128 -7.40 27.96 6.53
C TYR A 128 -7.85 29.25 7.22
N ASN A 129 -9.04 29.23 7.84
CA ASN A 129 -9.59 30.40 8.52
C ASN A 129 -9.27 30.39 10.02
N PHE A 130 -8.37 31.27 10.44
CA PHE A 130 -7.99 31.44 11.85
C PHE A 130 -9.09 32.04 12.75
N GLU A 131 -10.01 32.82 12.19
CA GLU A 131 -11.05 33.52 12.95
C GLU A 131 -12.31 32.67 13.13
N LYS A 132 -12.60 31.77 12.18
CA LYS A 132 -13.82 30.97 12.13
C LYS A 132 -13.49 29.50 11.87
N GLN A 133 -13.18 28.78 12.93
CA GLN A 133 -12.97 27.33 12.86
C GLN A 133 -14.30 26.59 12.64
N GLY A 134 -14.43 25.93 11.49
CA GLY A 134 -15.51 25.03 11.13
C GLY A 134 -15.02 23.59 10.93
N GLU A 135 -15.83 22.77 10.26
CA GLU A 135 -15.48 21.38 9.95
C GLU A 135 -14.26 21.25 9.02
N TYR A 136 -14.07 22.22 8.13
CA TYR A 136 -12.94 22.26 7.21
C TYR A 136 -11.61 22.44 7.96
N GLU A 137 -11.52 23.45 8.82
CA GLU A 137 -10.34 23.71 9.64
C GLU A 137 -10.06 22.56 10.61
N ALA A 138 -11.11 21.96 11.18
CA ALA A 138 -10.97 20.79 12.05
C ALA A 138 -10.40 19.57 11.30
N SER A 139 -10.75 19.36 10.03
CA SER A 139 -10.18 18.31 9.19
C SER A 139 -8.68 18.55 8.96
N ILE A 140 -8.29 19.77 8.63
CA ILE A 140 -6.87 20.15 8.45
C ILE A 140 -6.10 19.98 9.76
N ASP A 141 -6.67 20.44 10.88
CA ASP A 141 -6.05 20.30 12.19
C ASP A 141 -5.83 18.83 12.57
N GLN A 142 -6.78 17.96 12.21
CA GLN A 142 -6.66 16.52 12.39
C GLN A 142 -5.55 15.92 11.52
N ILE A 143 -5.42 16.35 10.26
CA ILE A 143 -4.33 15.89 9.36
C ILE A 143 -2.97 16.24 9.98
N TYR A 144 -2.79 17.47 10.47
CA TYR A 144 -1.55 17.90 11.10
C TYR A 144 -1.23 17.11 12.38
N GLN A 145 -2.23 16.86 13.23
CA GLN A 145 -2.07 16.04 14.44
C GLN A 145 -1.72 14.58 14.13
N LEU A 146 -2.44 13.94 13.22
CA LEU A 146 -2.27 12.52 12.91
C LEU A 146 -0.91 12.22 12.26
N ASN A 147 -0.37 13.19 11.53
CA ASN A 147 0.88 13.05 10.78
C ASN A 147 2.07 13.77 11.42
N LEU A 148 1.87 14.42 12.57
CA LEU A 148 2.91 15.10 13.34
C LEU A 148 3.69 16.13 12.50
N CYS A 149 2.97 16.86 11.64
CA CYS A 149 3.51 17.82 10.67
C CYS A 149 2.74 19.13 10.72
N CYS A 150 3.28 20.19 10.11
CA CYS A 150 2.62 21.49 10.02
C CYS A 150 2.97 22.20 8.71
N GLY A 151 1.94 22.62 7.99
CA GLY A 151 2.09 23.23 6.66
C GLY A 151 2.60 22.25 5.61
N VAL A 152 2.87 22.76 4.41
CA VAL A 152 3.24 21.93 3.26
C VAL A 152 4.71 21.54 3.33
N ASP A 153 5.61 22.52 3.24
CA ASP A 153 7.06 22.30 3.21
C ASP A 153 7.69 22.51 4.59
N TYR A 154 7.26 23.56 5.29
CA TYR A 154 7.71 23.91 6.62
C TYR A 154 6.73 24.90 7.27
N TYR A 155 6.58 24.85 8.59
CA TYR A 155 5.57 25.64 9.30
C TYR A 155 5.66 27.15 9.02
N ASN A 156 6.87 27.71 9.00
CA ASN A 156 7.09 29.15 8.85
C ASN A 156 7.02 29.66 7.40
N ILE A 157 7.11 28.75 6.43
CA ILE A 157 6.93 29.08 5.01
C ILE A 157 5.44 29.11 4.71
N SER A 158 4.71 28.13 5.23
CA SER A 158 3.26 28.01 5.10
C SER A 158 2.50 29.08 5.88
N TYR A 159 3.00 29.48 7.06
CA TYR A 159 2.38 30.48 7.92
C TYR A 159 3.40 31.54 8.34
N PRO A 160 3.66 32.54 7.48
CA PRO A 160 4.71 33.54 7.71
C PRO A 160 4.38 34.54 8.84
N ASP A 161 3.09 34.78 9.10
CA ASP A 161 2.62 35.72 10.12
C ASP A 161 2.72 35.18 11.55
N GLY A 162 3.11 33.91 11.71
CA GLY A 162 3.37 33.26 13.00
C GLY A 162 2.13 32.73 13.73
N GLU A 163 0.93 33.00 13.20
CA GLU A 163 -0.31 32.32 13.58
C GLU A 163 -0.35 30.93 12.95
N LEU A 164 -0.44 29.90 13.78
CA LEU A 164 -0.42 28.50 13.34
C LEU A 164 -1.77 27.82 13.61
N PRO A 165 -2.23 26.94 12.71
CA PRO A 165 -3.40 26.10 12.94
C PRO A 165 -3.30 25.34 14.27
N ALA A 166 -4.44 25.10 14.91
CA ALA A 166 -4.46 24.41 16.21
C ALA A 166 -3.82 23.01 16.12
N GLY A 167 -3.95 22.36 14.96
CA GLY A 167 -3.35 21.05 14.66
C GLY A 167 -1.82 21.05 14.59
N CYS A 168 -1.17 22.20 14.40
CA CYS A 168 0.29 22.29 14.38
C CYS A 168 0.95 22.20 15.77
N CYS A 169 0.17 22.42 16.84
CA CYS A 169 0.66 22.37 18.21
C CYS A 169 0.67 20.92 18.74
N LYS A 170 1.73 20.48 19.41
CA LYS A 170 1.78 19.14 20.04
C LYS A 170 0.68 18.92 21.07
N ILE A 171 0.22 19.99 21.71
CA ILE A 171 -0.94 19.98 22.60
C ILE A 171 -2.11 20.60 21.85
N TYR A 172 -2.99 19.75 21.33
CA TYR A 172 -4.17 20.18 20.61
C TYR A 172 -5.23 20.73 21.58
N VAL A 173 -5.60 22.00 21.38
CA VAL A 173 -6.73 22.63 22.06
C VAL A 173 -7.69 23.14 20.98
N PRO A 174 -8.85 22.50 20.79
CA PRO A 174 -9.84 22.93 19.79
C PRO A 174 -10.21 24.40 20.00
N GLY A 175 -10.33 25.19 18.94
CA GLY A 175 -10.71 26.61 19.05
C GLY A 175 -9.56 27.57 19.38
N LYS A 176 -8.34 27.08 19.62
CA LYS A 176 -7.21 27.93 20.01
C LYS A 176 -6.11 27.91 18.96
N VAL A 177 -5.80 29.09 18.43
CA VAL A 177 -4.67 29.30 17.52
C VAL A 177 -3.37 28.89 18.22
N CYS A 178 -2.54 28.14 17.51
CA CYS A 178 -1.24 27.72 17.96
C CYS A 178 -0.25 28.90 17.84
N THR A 179 0.56 29.11 18.88
CA THR A 179 1.62 30.13 18.86
C THR A 179 2.94 29.47 18.53
N ALA A 180 3.80 30.17 17.78
CA ALA A 180 5.07 29.67 17.27
C ALA A 180 6.16 29.49 18.35
N ASP A 181 5.87 28.72 19.39
CA ASP A 181 6.85 28.25 20.37
C ASP A 181 7.46 26.94 19.87
N ARG A 182 8.76 26.98 19.51
CA ARG A 182 9.46 25.87 18.84
C ARG A 182 9.43 24.55 19.62
N GLU A 183 9.31 24.58 20.94
CA GLU A 183 9.25 23.36 21.75
C GLU A 183 7.89 22.65 21.63
N ASN A 184 6.84 23.40 21.30
CA ASN A 184 5.44 22.96 21.35
C ASN A 184 4.80 22.78 19.98
N ILE A 185 5.55 22.90 18.88
CA ILE A 185 5.02 22.79 17.50
C ILE A 185 5.65 21.64 16.72
N TYR A 186 4.93 21.15 15.71
CA TYR A 186 5.50 20.33 14.64
C TYR A 186 6.22 21.25 13.66
N THR A 187 7.52 21.02 13.47
CA THR A 187 8.34 21.89 12.60
C THR A 187 8.43 21.39 11.16
N GLN A 188 8.25 20.10 10.94
CA GLN A 188 8.35 19.50 9.60
C GLN A 188 7.06 19.70 8.80
N GLY A 189 7.21 19.97 7.50
CA GLY A 189 6.09 20.03 6.56
C GLY A 189 5.51 18.65 6.25
N CYS A 190 4.21 18.62 6.00
CA CYS A 190 3.45 17.41 5.70
C CYS A 190 3.86 16.78 4.37
N TRP A 191 4.31 17.56 3.38
CA TRP A 191 4.81 17.02 2.11
C TRP A 191 6.07 16.18 2.30
N VAL A 192 7.00 16.62 3.15
CA VAL A 192 8.26 15.90 3.42
C VAL A 192 7.97 14.58 4.14
N MET A 193 7.07 14.62 5.13
CA MET A 193 6.65 13.44 5.88
C MET A 193 5.90 12.44 4.98
N PHE A 194 4.97 12.93 4.16
CA PHE A 194 4.23 12.13 3.20
C PHE A 194 5.13 11.46 2.16
N SER A 195 5.95 12.26 1.47
CA SER A 195 6.76 11.79 0.35
C SER A 195 7.83 10.80 0.79
N SER A 196 8.42 10.97 1.97
CA SER A 196 9.42 10.03 2.51
C SER A 196 8.81 8.65 2.82
N VAL A 197 7.61 8.61 3.41
CA VAL A 197 6.95 7.35 3.75
C VAL A 197 6.39 6.67 2.50
N VAL A 198 5.66 7.41 1.66
CA VAL A 198 4.95 6.82 0.51
C VAL A 198 5.90 6.48 -0.62
N SER A 199 6.92 7.29 -0.93
CA SER A 199 7.80 7.03 -2.09
C SER A 199 8.57 5.72 -1.92
N ASP A 200 9.25 5.53 -0.79
CA ASP A 200 10.10 4.37 -0.58
C ASP A 200 9.27 3.08 -0.47
N MET A 201 8.15 3.14 0.27
CA MET A 201 7.26 2.00 0.44
C MET A 201 6.52 1.65 -0.86
N ALA A 202 6.08 2.63 -1.64
CA ALA A 202 5.35 2.38 -2.88
C ALA A 202 6.27 1.78 -3.95
N VAL A 203 7.51 2.28 -4.09
CA VAL A 203 8.51 1.69 -4.98
C VAL A 203 8.82 0.25 -4.57
N ALA A 204 9.03 0.00 -3.27
CA ALA A 204 9.24 -1.35 -2.76
C ALA A 204 8.03 -2.25 -3.08
N THR A 205 6.81 -1.80 -2.80
CA THR A 205 5.57 -2.56 -3.04
C THR A 205 5.41 -2.95 -4.50
N VAL A 206 5.62 -2.01 -5.43
CA VAL A 206 5.52 -2.29 -6.87
C VAL A 206 6.59 -3.27 -7.33
N ASN A 207 7.85 -3.07 -6.92
CA ASN A 207 8.94 -3.99 -7.30
C ASN A 207 8.71 -5.39 -6.76
N PHE A 208 8.26 -5.51 -5.50
CA PHE A 208 7.90 -6.80 -4.91
C PHE A 208 6.71 -7.44 -5.61
N ALA A 209 5.67 -6.68 -5.96
CA ALA A 209 4.50 -7.20 -6.68
C ALA A 209 4.86 -7.72 -8.07
N ILE A 210 5.76 -7.06 -8.80
CA ILE A 210 6.26 -7.51 -10.11
C ILE A 210 7.07 -8.80 -9.95
N PHE A 211 8.06 -8.81 -9.06
CA PHE A 211 8.88 -10.00 -8.78
C PHE A 211 8.00 -11.19 -8.38
N PHE A 212 6.99 -10.91 -7.56
CA PHE A 212 6.01 -11.88 -7.10
C PHE A 212 5.13 -12.43 -8.23
N GLY A 213 4.66 -11.58 -9.16
CA GLY A 213 3.94 -12.02 -10.35
C GLY A 213 4.75 -12.99 -11.20
N VAL A 214 6.07 -12.78 -11.32
CA VAL A 214 6.98 -13.70 -12.00
C VAL A 214 7.12 -15.03 -11.25
N LEU A 215 7.26 -15.00 -9.91
CA LEU A 215 7.32 -16.21 -9.09
C LEU A 215 6.04 -17.06 -9.19
N LEU A 216 4.87 -16.42 -9.16
CA LEU A 216 3.59 -17.11 -9.37
C LEU A 216 3.51 -17.73 -10.77
N PHE A 217 3.97 -17.04 -11.80
CA PHE A 217 4.00 -17.60 -13.15
C PHE A 217 4.90 -18.86 -13.24
N ALA A 218 6.06 -18.84 -12.57
CA ALA A 218 6.94 -20.00 -12.45
C ALA A 218 6.26 -21.17 -11.69
N LEU A 219 5.50 -20.87 -10.64
CA LEU A 219 4.73 -21.87 -9.90
C LEU A 219 3.64 -22.52 -10.78
N LEU A 220 2.92 -21.69 -11.54
CA LEU A 220 1.83 -22.14 -12.40
C LEU A 220 2.33 -23.03 -13.54
N THR A 221 3.42 -22.64 -14.20
CA THR A 221 4.06 -23.47 -15.25
C THR A 221 4.55 -24.81 -14.70
N SER A 222 5.14 -24.80 -13.50
CA SER A 222 5.56 -26.03 -12.79
C SER A 222 4.38 -26.93 -12.43
N THR A 223 3.25 -26.34 -12.02
CA THR A 223 2.01 -27.07 -11.73
C THR A 223 1.43 -27.72 -12.98
N CYS A 224 1.40 -26.99 -14.10
CA CYS A 224 0.96 -27.50 -15.40
C CYS A 224 1.79 -28.69 -15.89
N LEU A 225 3.12 -28.61 -15.73
CA LEU A 225 4.03 -29.72 -16.01
C LEU A 225 3.68 -30.93 -15.12
N CYS A 226 3.47 -30.72 -13.82
CA CYS A 226 3.12 -31.80 -12.89
C CYS A 226 1.82 -32.52 -13.29
N VAL A 227 0.77 -31.80 -13.70
CA VAL A 227 -0.49 -32.42 -14.18
C VAL A 227 -0.25 -33.36 -15.36
N ASN A 228 0.57 -32.95 -16.32
CA ASN A 228 0.85 -33.74 -17.53
C ASN A 228 1.70 -34.99 -17.25
N TYR A 229 2.53 -34.99 -16.19
CA TYR A 229 3.35 -36.15 -15.81
C TYR A 229 2.66 -37.13 -14.86
N THR A 230 1.66 -36.68 -14.09
CA THR A 230 0.76 -37.57 -13.34
C THR A 230 -0.25 -38.20 -14.29
N ASN A 231 0.09 -39.35 -14.89
CA ASN A 231 -0.89 -40.23 -15.55
C ASN A 231 -1.64 -41.06 -14.51
#